data_AF-A0A2V9FVP8-F1
#
_entry.id   AF-A0A2V9FVP8-F1
#
_cell.length_a   1.000
_cell.length_b   1.000
_cell.length_c   1.000
_cell.angle_alpha   90.00
_cell.angle_beta   90.00
_cell.angle_gamma   90.00
#
_symmetry.space_group_name_H-M   'P 1'
#
loop_
_entity.id
_entity.type
_entity.pdbx_description
1 polymer ?
#
loop_
_entity_poly.entity_id
_entity_poly.type
_entity_poly.pdbx_seq_one_letter_code
_entity_poly.pdbx_strand_id
1 'polypeptide(L)'
;MNSFPQNSAIVLVHGAWADGSCWKDVVLPLERKGFEVICAPIPLTSLTDDMAALTRALERTSGPVVLAGHAYGGAVIGATREERVKSFVYIAALAPDQGETVAEVFYRDEAHPEAPKLAPDMHGFIWMPEDGFSRAVAHKASTEQTKVLAAVQRSISVQRIQEKAPASGWKTKPSWFLVAEEDRMINPKTQQFMARRMGAKIHSSRVDHSPMYTATDLVVNAILEAARESLPR
;
A
#
# COMPACT_ATOMS: atom_id res chain seq x y z
N MET A 1 -12.57 22.64 -16.37
CA MET A 1 -12.54 21.37 -15.62
C MET A 1 -11.21 20.73 -15.93
N ASN A 2 -10.39 20.40 -14.92
CA ASN A 2 -9.09 19.76 -15.15
C ASN A 2 -9.35 18.30 -15.57
N SER A 3 -9.43 18.07 -16.88
CA SER A 3 -9.46 16.71 -17.44
C SER A 3 -8.07 16.11 -17.34
N PHE A 4 -7.97 14.89 -16.82
CA PHE A 4 -6.74 14.11 -16.88
C PHE A 4 -6.48 13.63 -18.32
N PRO A 5 -5.24 13.28 -18.69
CA PRO A 5 -4.94 12.69 -19.98
C PRO A 5 -5.81 11.47 -20.25
N GLN A 6 -6.23 11.32 -21.51
CA GLN A 6 -6.96 10.14 -21.94
C GLN A 6 -6.15 8.86 -21.60
N ASN A 7 -6.85 7.83 -21.12
CA ASN A 7 -6.27 6.56 -20.68
C ASN A 7 -5.31 6.64 -19.48
N SER A 8 -5.35 7.72 -18.69
CA SER A 8 -4.64 7.74 -17.40
C SER A 8 -5.19 6.65 -16.49
N ALA A 9 -4.30 5.90 -15.85
CA ALA A 9 -4.69 4.80 -14.98
C ALA A 9 -4.20 4.98 -13.54
N ILE A 10 -4.95 4.43 -12.60
CA ILE A 10 -4.54 4.24 -11.21
C ILE A 10 -4.43 2.74 -10.96
N VAL A 11 -3.24 2.26 -10.59
CA VAL A 11 -3.07 0.86 -10.18
C VAL A 11 -2.86 0.81 -8.66
N LEU A 12 -3.71 0.03 -7.99
CA LEU A 12 -3.81 -0.10 -6.54
C LEU A 12 -3.22 -1.44 -6.10
N VAL A 13 -2.32 -1.42 -5.11
CA VAL A 13 -1.63 -2.61 -4.61
C VAL A 13 -1.92 -2.79 -3.13
N HIS A 14 -2.55 -3.91 -2.80
CA HIS A 14 -2.95 -4.25 -1.44
C HIS A 14 -1.75 -4.64 -0.56
N GLY A 15 -1.94 -4.58 0.76
CA GLY A 15 -0.98 -5.00 1.76
C GLY A 15 -0.98 -6.51 2.03
N ALA A 16 -0.21 -6.90 3.05
CA ALA A 16 -0.30 -8.23 3.65
C ALA A 16 -1.68 -8.45 4.26
N TRP A 17 -2.15 -9.70 4.30
CA TRP A 17 -3.47 -10.07 4.83
C TRP A 17 -4.68 -9.49 4.10
N ALA A 18 -4.47 -8.84 2.96
CA ALA A 18 -5.52 -8.25 2.14
C ALA A 18 -5.51 -8.82 0.72
N ASP A 19 -6.53 -8.45 -0.04
CA ASP A 19 -6.63 -8.63 -1.48
C ASP A 19 -7.15 -7.35 -2.16
N GLY A 20 -7.43 -7.39 -3.46
CA GLY A 20 -7.92 -6.24 -4.21
C GLY A 20 -9.25 -5.64 -3.69
N SER A 21 -10.05 -6.41 -2.95
CA SER A 21 -11.32 -5.93 -2.37
C SER A 21 -11.11 -4.87 -1.29
N CYS A 22 -9.89 -4.71 -0.75
CA CYS A 22 -9.61 -3.65 0.21
C CYS A 22 -9.71 -2.23 -0.36
N TRP A 23 -9.74 -2.11 -1.68
CA TRP A 23 -9.90 -0.85 -2.39
C TRP A 23 -11.34 -0.60 -2.86
N LYS A 24 -12.32 -1.46 -2.52
CA LYS A 24 -13.69 -1.41 -3.06
C LYS A 24 -14.34 -0.01 -2.99
N ASP A 25 -14.11 0.71 -1.89
CA ASP A 25 -14.72 2.02 -1.65
C ASP A 25 -13.89 3.17 -2.28
N VAL A 26 -12.67 2.89 -2.76
CA VAL A 26 -11.77 3.82 -3.47
C VAL A 26 -11.88 3.73 -4.99
N VAL A 27 -12.21 2.55 -5.54
CA VAL A 27 -12.29 2.33 -7.00
C VAL A 27 -13.28 3.30 -7.66
N LEU A 28 -14.54 3.29 -7.23
CA LEU A 28 -15.59 4.08 -7.90
C LEU A 28 -15.37 5.60 -7.82
N PRO A 29 -14.91 6.18 -6.68
CA PRO A 29 -14.52 7.59 -6.65
C PRO A 29 -13.46 7.98 -7.68
N LEU A 30 -12.47 7.11 -7.94
CA LEU A 30 -11.43 7.36 -8.93
C LEU A 30 -11.95 7.19 -10.36
N GLU A 31 -12.73 6.15 -10.65
CA GLU A 31 -13.35 5.95 -11.97
C GLU A 31 -14.28 7.11 -12.35
N ARG A 32 -15.02 7.68 -11.38
CA ARG A 32 -15.84 8.89 -11.61
C ARG A 32 -15.03 10.13 -12.01
N LYS A 33 -13.70 10.11 -11.83
CA LYS A 33 -12.79 11.15 -12.32
C LYS A 33 -12.21 10.85 -13.70
N GLY A 34 -12.62 9.73 -14.32
CA GLY A 34 -12.22 9.34 -15.68
C GLY A 34 -10.96 8.47 -15.73
N PHE A 35 -10.51 7.93 -14.61
CA PHE A 35 -9.37 7.01 -14.59
C PHE A 35 -9.80 5.58 -14.91
N GLU A 36 -8.94 4.85 -15.62
CA GLU A 36 -8.93 3.39 -15.56
C GLU A 36 -8.37 2.97 -14.18
N VAL A 37 -9.04 2.08 -13.46
CA VAL A 37 -8.58 1.63 -12.13
C VAL A 37 -8.36 0.12 -12.12
N ILE A 38 -7.17 -0.31 -11.72
CA ILE A 38 -6.82 -1.74 -11.61
C ILE A 38 -6.31 -2.03 -10.21
N CYS A 39 -6.92 -2.99 -9.51
CA CYS A 39 -6.31 -3.58 -8.32
C CYS A 39 -5.37 -4.72 -8.74
N ALA A 40 -4.06 -4.57 -8.51
CA ALA A 40 -3.07 -5.58 -8.87
C ALA A 40 -3.22 -6.82 -7.97
N PRO A 41 -3.43 -8.03 -8.54
CA PRO A 41 -3.62 -9.24 -7.76
C PRO A 41 -2.26 -9.87 -7.40
N ILE A 42 -1.53 -9.23 -6.49
CA ILE A 42 -0.21 -9.74 -6.09
C ILE A 42 -0.38 -11.10 -5.36
N PRO A 43 0.43 -12.12 -5.68
CA PRO A 43 0.24 -13.48 -5.17
C PRO A 43 0.53 -13.59 -3.68
N LEU A 44 1.26 -12.64 -3.10
CA LEU A 44 1.74 -12.76 -1.75
C LEU A 44 2.49 -14.10 -1.61
N THR A 45 3.52 -14.32 -2.45
CA THR A 45 4.48 -15.45 -2.34
C THR A 45 5.93 -14.96 -2.13
N SER A 46 6.45 -14.11 -3.01
CA SER A 46 7.78 -13.46 -2.92
C SER A 46 7.71 -12.01 -3.42
N LEU A 47 8.72 -11.17 -3.14
CA LEU A 47 8.73 -9.79 -3.64
C LEU A 47 8.89 -9.80 -5.16
N THR A 48 9.74 -10.69 -5.68
CA THR A 48 9.89 -10.93 -7.12
C THR A 48 8.57 -11.32 -7.80
N ASP A 49 7.78 -12.23 -7.23
CA ASP A 49 6.49 -12.64 -7.83
C ASP A 49 5.45 -11.51 -7.75
N ASP A 50 5.45 -10.75 -6.66
CA ASP A 50 4.57 -9.59 -6.49
C ASP A 50 4.90 -8.49 -7.50
N MET A 51 6.19 -8.24 -7.77
CA MET A 51 6.63 -7.36 -8.84
C MET A 51 6.18 -7.87 -10.21
N ALA A 52 6.33 -9.16 -10.49
CA ALA A 52 5.89 -9.75 -11.75
C ALA A 52 4.37 -9.63 -11.95
N ALA A 53 3.58 -9.79 -10.87
CA ALA A 53 2.14 -9.57 -10.90
C ALA A 53 1.77 -8.10 -11.12
N LEU A 54 2.49 -7.16 -10.49
CA LEU A 54 2.32 -5.74 -10.74
C LEU A 54 2.64 -5.38 -12.19
N THR A 55 3.71 -5.91 -12.78
CA THR A 55 4.04 -5.70 -14.19
C THR A 55 2.90 -6.16 -15.11
N ARG A 56 2.34 -7.37 -14.90
CA ARG A 56 1.18 -7.85 -15.67
C ARG A 56 -0.06 -6.98 -15.49
N ALA A 57 -0.25 -6.37 -14.32
CA ALA A 57 -1.34 -5.42 -14.10
C ALA A 57 -1.10 -4.11 -14.87
N LEU A 58 0.14 -3.62 -14.89
CA LEU A 58 0.55 -2.41 -15.63
C LEU A 58 0.42 -2.60 -17.15
N GLU A 59 0.72 -3.79 -17.68
CA GLU A 59 0.55 -4.14 -19.11
C GLU A 59 -0.89 -4.03 -19.61
N ARG A 60 -1.88 -4.05 -18.71
CA ARG A 60 -3.30 -3.87 -19.04
C ARG A 60 -3.70 -2.41 -19.22
N THR A 61 -2.87 -1.48 -18.78
CA THR A 61 -3.07 -0.04 -18.97
C THR A 61 -2.34 0.45 -20.22
N SER A 62 -2.78 1.56 -20.82
CA SER A 62 -2.14 2.11 -22.04
C SER A 62 -1.53 3.51 -21.87
N GLY A 63 -1.91 4.23 -20.81
CA GLY A 63 -1.48 5.61 -20.56
C GLY A 63 -0.52 5.78 -19.38
N PRO A 64 -0.33 7.03 -18.92
CA PRO A 64 0.45 7.33 -17.72
C PRO A 64 -0.27 6.80 -16.46
N VAL A 65 0.53 6.32 -15.49
CA VAL A 65 0.03 5.59 -14.31
C VAL A 65 0.41 6.31 -13.02
N VAL A 66 -0.54 6.38 -12.07
CA VAL A 66 -0.24 6.60 -10.65
C VAL A 66 -0.32 5.25 -9.93
N LEU A 67 0.71 4.89 -9.18
CA LEU A 67 0.72 3.69 -8.35
C LEU A 67 0.39 4.03 -6.91
N ALA A 68 -0.60 3.35 -6.32
CA ALA A 68 -0.89 3.47 -4.89
C ALA A 68 -0.72 2.12 -4.19
N GLY A 69 -0.04 2.13 -3.04
CA GLY A 69 0.31 0.92 -2.31
C GLY A 69 0.00 1.08 -0.83
N HIS A 70 -0.75 0.13 -0.27
CA HIS A 70 -1.07 0.07 1.16
C HIS A 70 -0.13 -0.89 1.88
N ALA A 71 0.39 -0.50 3.06
CA ALA A 71 1.22 -1.36 3.90
C ALA A 71 2.38 -2.00 3.11
N TYR A 72 2.44 -3.33 3.05
CA TYR A 72 3.39 -4.09 2.24
C TYR A 72 3.37 -3.72 0.75
N GLY A 73 2.22 -3.35 0.19
CA GLY A 73 2.09 -2.92 -1.21
C GLY A 73 3.00 -1.74 -1.56
N GLY A 74 3.43 -0.95 -0.58
CA GLY A 74 4.48 0.07 -0.74
C GLY A 74 5.81 -0.50 -1.22
N ALA A 75 6.22 -1.67 -0.72
CA ALA A 75 7.46 -2.32 -1.14
C ALA A 75 7.38 -2.77 -2.60
N VAL A 76 6.22 -3.28 -3.01
CA VAL A 76 5.96 -3.75 -4.37
C VAL A 76 5.97 -2.59 -5.36
N ILE A 77 5.21 -1.52 -5.09
CA ILE A 77 5.21 -0.35 -5.99
C ILE A 77 6.58 0.33 -6.00
N GLY A 78 7.26 0.39 -4.86
CA GLY A 78 8.58 1.02 -4.75
C GLY A 78 9.67 0.28 -5.54
N ALA A 79 9.48 -1.00 -5.83
CA ALA A 79 10.43 -1.83 -6.57
C ALA A 79 10.31 -1.73 -8.09
N THR A 80 9.28 -1.07 -8.64
CA THR A 80 9.11 -0.92 -10.08
C THR A 80 9.94 0.23 -10.66
N ARG A 81 10.35 0.08 -11.93
CA ARG A 81 10.99 1.13 -12.74
C ARG A 81 10.25 1.41 -14.05
N GLU A 82 8.98 1.00 -14.14
CA GLU A 82 8.12 1.24 -15.30
C GLU A 82 8.03 2.75 -15.61
N GLU A 83 8.35 3.14 -16.85
CA GLU A 83 8.43 4.54 -17.25
C GLU A 83 7.06 5.23 -17.32
N ARG A 84 6.00 4.45 -17.56
CA ARG A 84 4.61 4.95 -17.54
C ARG A 84 4.19 5.38 -16.14
N VAL A 85 4.81 4.86 -15.08
CA VAL A 85 4.54 5.31 -13.71
C VAL A 85 5.10 6.72 -13.51
N LYS A 86 4.20 7.66 -13.20
CA LYS A 86 4.52 9.08 -13.03
C LYS A 86 4.64 9.48 -11.56
N SER A 87 3.99 8.77 -10.66
CA SER A 87 4.08 9.01 -9.22
C SER A 87 3.70 7.79 -8.40
N PHE A 88 4.09 7.83 -7.13
CA PHE A 88 3.76 6.84 -6.12
C PHE A 88 2.94 7.46 -4.99
N VAL A 89 1.97 6.71 -4.47
CA VAL A 89 1.14 7.08 -3.32
C VAL A 89 1.21 5.97 -2.28
N TYR A 90 1.87 6.25 -1.17
CA TYR A 90 2.08 5.31 -0.08
C TYR A 90 1.01 5.54 0.99
N ILE A 91 0.22 4.51 1.30
CA ILE A 91 -0.84 4.57 2.31
C ILE A 91 -0.44 3.70 3.49
N ALA A 92 -0.09 4.29 4.63
CA ALA A 92 0.38 3.58 5.82
C ALA A 92 1.39 2.47 5.45
N ALA A 93 2.40 2.81 4.64
CA ALA A 93 3.16 1.82 3.87
C ALA A 93 4.58 1.56 4.38
N LEU A 94 5.12 0.40 3.98
CA LEU A 94 6.56 0.08 4.06
C LEU A 94 7.15 0.24 2.67
N ALA A 95 8.35 0.81 2.55
CA ALA A 95 9.01 0.95 1.25
C ALA A 95 10.54 0.83 1.39
N PRO A 96 11.07 -0.39 1.57
CA PRO A 96 12.51 -0.60 1.69
C PRO A 96 13.30 0.07 0.56
N ASP A 97 14.48 0.59 0.91
CA ASP A 97 15.48 1.05 -0.03
C ASP A 97 16.28 -0.14 -0.56
N GLN A 98 17.04 0.07 -1.62
CA GLN A 98 17.89 -0.94 -2.23
C GLN A 98 18.73 -1.67 -1.19
N GLY A 99 18.59 -3.00 -1.14
CA GLY A 99 19.33 -3.86 -0.24
C GLY A 99 18.71 -4.03 1.16
N GLU A 100 17.74 -3.19 1.54
CA GLU A 100 16.92 -3.40 2.74
C GLU A 100 15.80 -4.40 2.45
N THR A 101 15.27 -4.99 3.51
CA THR A 101 14.13 -5.90 3.49
C THR A 101 12.91 -5.23 4.11
N VAL A 102 11.72 -5.75 3.80
CA VAL A 102 10.47 -5.26 4.43
C VAL A 102 10.51 -5.47 5.94
N ALA A 103 11.06 -6.60 6.41
CA ALA A 103 11.18 -6.92 7.82
C ALA A 103 12.09 -5.91 8.56
N GLU A 104 13.25 -5.55 7.99
CA GLU A 104 14.15 -4.56 8.58
C GLU A 104 13.46 -3.19 8.75
N VAL A 105 12.66 -2.77 7.77
CA VAL A 105 11.90 -1.51 7.88
C VAL A 105 10.75 -1.64 8.89
N PHE A 106 10.00 -2.75 8.85
CA PHE A 106 8.86 -2.98 9.73
C PHE A 106 9.26 -2.98 11.21
N TYR A 107 10.37 -3.66 11.55
CA TYR A 107 10.88 -3.78 12.91
C TYR A 107 11.86 -2.66 13.32
N ARG A 108 11.95 -1.58 12.54
CA ARG A 108 12.85 -0.46 12.81
C ARG A 108 12.58 0.22 14.17
N ASP A 109 11.30 0.42 14.48
CA ASP A 109 10.84 1.06 15.72
C ASP A 109 10.01 0.05 16.51
N GLU A 110 9.87 0.28 17.82
CA GLU A 110 9.11 -0.59 18.72
C GLU A 110 7.65 -0.72 18.26
N ALA A 111 7.13 -1.95 18.24
CA ALA A 111 5.75 -2.20 17.91
C ALA A 111 4.80 -1.59 18.94
N HIS A 112 3.60 -1.21 18.51
CA HIS A 112 2.57 -0.78 19.45
C HIS A 112 2.23 -1.94 20.43
N PRO A 113 1.95 -1.69 21.72
CA PRO A 113 1.62 -2.76 22.67
C PRO A 113 0.41 -3.62 22.26
N GLU A 114 -0.54 -3.00 21.56
CA GLU A 114 -1.70 -3.67 20.98
C GLU A 114 -1.42 -4.40 19.64
N ALA A 115 -0.20 -4.34 19.10
CA ALA A 115 0.14 -5.11 17.90
C ALA A 115 0.09 -6.61 18.22
N PRO A 116 -0.44 -7.45 17.30
CA PRO A 116 -0.44 -8.90 17.48
C PRO A 116 0.99 -9.45 17.41
N LYS A 117 1.24 -10.54 18.14
CA LYS A 117 2.45 -11.33 17.94
C LYS A 117 2.32 -12.13 16.65
N LEU A 118 3.13 -11.78 15.65
CA LEU A 118 3.15 -12.45 14.37
C LEU A 118 4.13 -13.64 14.42
N ALA A 119 3.68 -14.79 13.95
CA ALA A 119 4.51 -15.98 13.82
C ALA A 119 4.10 -16.76 12.56
N PRO A 120 5.05 -17.41 11.87
CA PRO A 120 4.72 -18.31 10.78
C PRO A 120 4.05 -19.59 11.29
N ASP A 121 3.16 -20.14 10.47
CA ASP A 121 2.70 -21.52 10.58
C ASP A 121 3.79 -22.51 10.14
N MET A 122 3.48 -23.81 10.21
CA MET A 122 4.39 -24.88 9.81
C MET A 122 4.80 -24.87 8.33
N HIS A 123 4.13 -24.06 7.51
CA HIS A 123 4.39 -23.90 6.08
C HIS A 123 5.13 -22.58 5.77
N GLY A 124 5.51 -21.80 6.79
CA GLY A 124 6.25 -20.55 6.61
C GLY A 124 5.36 -19.35 6.27
N PHE A 125 4.05 -19.46 6.48
CA PHE A 125 3.08 -18.40 6.21
C PHE A 125 2.57 -17.76 7.51
N ILE A 126 2.46 -16.44 7.54
CA ILE A 126 1.92 -15.68 8.66
C ILE A 126 0.47 -15.34 8.36
N TRP A 127 -0.41 -15.86 9.21
CA TRP A 127 -1.83 -15.48 9.26
C TRP A 127 -2.04 -14.39 10.30
N MET A 128 -3.05 -13.55 10.09
CA MET A 128 -3.43 -12.58 11.11
C MET A 128 -4.12 -13.32 12.25
N PRO A 129 -3.72 -13.13 13.52
CA PRO A 129 -4.43 -13.69 14.66
C PRO A 129 -5.89 -13.20 14.73
N GLU A 130 -6.74 -13.98 15.42
CA GLU A 130 -8.21 -13.79 15.43
C GLU A 130 -8.66 -12.35 15.77
N ASP A 131 -8.01 -11.71 16.75
CA ASP A 131 -8.29 -10.34 17.17
C ASP A 131 -7.43 -9.27 16.46
N GLY A 132 -6.45 -9.68 15.65
CA GLY A 132 -5.45 -8.77 15.09
C GLY A 132 -6.07 -7.69 14.19
N PHE A 133 -7.14 -8.03 13.45
CA PHE A 133 -7.86 -7.05 12.64
C PHE A 133 -8.56 -5.99 13.47
N SER A 134 -9.40 -6.38 14.43
CA SER A 134 -10.16 -5.44 15.26
C SER A 134 -9.29 -4.70 16.27
N ARG A 135 -8.16 -5.28 16.67
CA ARG A 135 -7.27 -4.70 17.68
C ARG A 135 -6.22 -3.76 17.09
N ALA A 136 -5.67 -4.08 15.92
CA ALA A 136 -4.51 -3.37 15.38
C ALA A 136 -4.66 -2.85 13.94
N VAL A 137 -5.15 -3.67 13.00
CA VAL A 137 -5.24 -3.28 11.57
C VAL A 137 -6.35 -2.25 11.34
N ALA A 138 -7.55 -2.52 11.86
CA ALA A 138 -8.79 -1.82 11.53
C ALA A 138 -9.58 -1.51 12.81
N HIS A 139 -8.88 -1.02 13.85
CA HIS A 139 -9.49 -0.80 15.17
C HIS A 139 -10.52 0.33 15.21
N LYS A 140 -10.65 1.12 14.14
CA LYS A 140 -11.71 2.10 13.95
C LYS A 140 -12.84 1.62 13.03
N ALA A 141 -12.72 0.42 12.46
CA ALA A 141 -13.75 -0.16 11.60
C ALA A 141 -14.87 -0.80 12.42
N SER A 142 -16.02 -1.05 11.78
CA SER A 142 -17.13 -1.76 12.42
C SER A 142 -16.79 -3.24 12.65
N THR A 143 -17.55 -3.89 13.54
CA THR A 143 -17.45 -5.33 13.77
C THR A 143 -17.73 -6.14 12.50
N GLU A 144 -18.68 -5.70 11.66
CA GLU A 144 -18.97 -6.35 10.38
C GLU A 144 -17.78 -6.23 9.42
N GLN A 145 -17.16 -5.04 9.33
CA GLN A 145 -15.99 -4.83 8.48
C GLN A 145 -14.82 -5.72 8.93
N THR A 146 -14.51 -5.75 10.22
CA THR A 146 -13.41 -6.59 10.75
C THR A 146 -13.67 -8.09 10.58
N LYS A 147 -14.92 -8.55 10.68
CA LYS A 147 -15.30 -9.94 10.34
C LYS A 147 -15.04 -10.26 8.87
N VAL A 148 -15.40 -9.34 7.96
CA VAL A 148 -15.13 -9.53 6.53
C VAL A 148 -13.63 -9.57 6.27
N LEU A 149 -12.85 -8.64 6.86
CA LEU A 149 -11.39 -8.62 6.76
C LEU A 149 -10.76 -9.96 7.19
N ALA A 150 -11.20 -10.50 8.33
CA ALA A 150 -10.73 -11.77 8.82
C ALA A 150 -11.06 -12.94 7.87
N ALA A 151 -12.23 -12.91 7.22
CA ALA A 151 -12.69 -13.97 6.32
C ALA A 151 -12.00 -13.94 4.95
N VAL A 152 -11.68 -12.76 4.41
CA VAL A 152 -11.03 -12.61 3.09
C VAL A 152 -9.51 -12.57 3.18
N GLN A 153 -8.95 -12.69 4.39
CA GLN A 153 -7.52 -12.54 4.60
C GLN A 153 -6.70 -13.53 3.75
N ARG A 154 -5.52 -13.07 3.33
CA ARG A 154 -4.54 -13.89 2.61
C ARG A 154 -3.25 -13.98 3.42
N SER A 155 -2.65 -15.15 3.51
CA SER A 155 -1.39 -15.28 4.25
C SER A 155 -0.21 -14.59 3.54
N ILE A 156 0.83 -14.24 4.32
CA ILE A 156 2.10 -13.72 3.81
C ILE A 156 3.24 -14.67 4.15
N SER A 157 4.09 -15.01 3.18
CA SER A 157 5.27 -15.84 3.38
C SER A 157 6.38 -15.04 4.05
N VAL A 158 7.07 -15.67 5.01
CA VAL A 158 8.26 -15.09 5.67
C VAL A 158 9.37 -14.77 4.67
N GLN A 159 9.56 -15.61 3.65
CA GLN A 159 10.61 -15.43 2.65
C GLN A 159 10.51 -14.06 1.96
N ARG A 160 9.29 -13.59 1.70
CA ARG A 160 9.04 -12.31 1.03
C ARG A 160 9.50 -11.11 1.82
N ILE A 161 9.23 -11.09 3.12
CA ILE A 161 9.59 -9.94 3.95
C ILE A 161 11.09 -9.86 4.22
N GLN A 162 11.84 -10.93 3.91
CA GLN A 162 13.29 -11.04 4.02
C GLN A 162 14.01 -10.87 2.67
N GLU A 163 13.28 -10.75 1.56
CA GLU A 163 13.86 -10.50 0.25
C GLU A 163 14.37 -9.06 0.17
N LYS A 164 15.59 -8.88 -0.33
CA LYS A 164 16.20 -7.56 -0.48
C LYS A 164 15.52 -6.80 -1.61
N ALA A 165 15.10 -5.58 -1.33
CA ALA A 165 14.49 -4.73 -2.32
C ALA A 165 15.49 -4.32 -3.41
N PRO A 166 15.05 -4.25 -4.68
CA PRO A 166 15.86 -3.70 -5.76
C PRO A 166 15.95 -2.17 -5.66
N ALA A 167 16.54 -1.53 -6.67
CA ALA A 167 16.62 -0.07 -6.74
C ALA A 167 15.22 0.58 -6.69
N SER A 168 15.03 1.50 -5.76
CA SER A 168 13.72 2.09 -5.50
C SER A 168 13.29 3.12 -6.55
N GLY A 169 12.09 2.93 -7.12
CA GLY A 169 11.47 3.87 -8.07
C GLY A 169 11.15 5.25 -7.45
N TRP A 170 10.85 5.30 -6.15
CA TRP A 170 10.56 6.55 -5.44
C TRP A 170 11.76 7.51 -5.36
N LYS A 171 12.98 7.07 -5.67
CA LYS A 171 14.16 7.95 -5.78
C LYS A 171 14.15 8.83 -7.04
N THR A 172 13.36 8.48 -8.05
CA THR A 172 13.38 9.16 -9.36
C THR A 172 12.02 9.74 -9.77
N LYS A 173 10.97 9.52 -8.97
CA LYS A 173 9.60 10.00 -9.24
C LYS A 173 9.01 10.65 -7.99
N PRO A 174 8.14 11.65 -8.15
CA PRO A 174 7.46 12.27 -7.01
C PRO A 174 6.60 11.26 -6.26
N SER A 175 6.55 11.41 -4.94
CA SER A 175 5.85 10.49 -4.04
C SER A 175 4.96 11.25 -3.07
N TRP A 176 3.83 10.66 -2.72
CA TRP A 176 2.91 11.11 -1.67
C TRP A 176 2.85 10.04 -0.60
N PHE A 177 2.67 10.45 0.64
CA PHE A 177 2.58 9.53 1.76
C PHE A 177 1.44 9.94 2.70
N LEU A 178 0.47 9.05 2.91
CA LEU A 178 -0.53 9.18 3.96
C LEU A 178 -0.05 8.41 5.20
N VAL A 179 0.41 9.15 6.21
CA VAL A 179 0.79 8.63 7.52
C VAL A 179 -0.45 8.45 8.37
N ALA A 180 -0.67 7.22 8.83
CA ALA A 180 -1.70 6.87 9.78
C ALA A 180 -1.15 7.03 11.21
N GLU A 181 -1.56 8.09 11.92
CA GLU A 181 -0.99 8.43 13.24
C GLU A 181 -1.45 7.50 14.36
N GLU A 182 -2.53 6.75 14.16
CA GLU A 182 -3.06 5.78 15.13
C GLU A 182 -2.91 4.34 14.61
N ASP A 183 -1.95 4.13 13.71
CA ASP A 183 -1.54 2.82 13.22
C ASP A 183 -0.91 1.98 14.34
N ARG A 184 -1.45 0.79 14.56
CA ARG A 184 -0.96 -0.18 15.55
C ARG A 184 -0.22 -1.35 14.92
N MET A 185 -0.10 -1.39 13.60
CA MET A 185 0.66 -2.39 12.85
C MET A 185 2.03 -1.87 12.47
N ILE A 186 2.10 -0.73 11.77
CA ILE A 186 3.35 -0.07 11.40
C ILE A 186 3.49 1.18 12.26
N ASN A 187 4.54 1.23 13.08
CA ASN A 187 4.79 2.40 13.92
C ASN A 187 4.77 3.70 13.07
N PRO A 188 3.97 4.71 13.46
CA PRO A 188 3.91 5.98 12.72
C PRO A 188 5.28 6.67 12.56
N LYS A 189 6.22 6.44 13.49
CA LYS A 189 7.62 6.91 13.35
C LYS A 189 8.34 6.25 12.18
N THR A 190 8.14 4.95 11.97
CA THR A 190 8.64 4.24 10.79
C THR A 190 8.05 4.83 9.51
N GLN A 191 6.73 5.09 9.48
CA GLN A 191 6.07 5.73 8.33
C GLN A 191 6.64 7.14 8.05
N GLN A 192 6.86 7.95 9.09
CA GLN A 192 7.46 9.27 8.97
C GLN A 192 8.92 9.21 8.48
N PHE A 193 9.72 8.28 8.99
CA PHE A 193 11.07 8.02 8.50
C PHE A 193 11.05 7.70 7.00
N MET A 194 10.15 6.81 6.60
CA MET A 194 9.95 6.41 5.21
C MET A 194 9.57 7.58 4.31
N ALA A 195 8.54 8.33 4.69
CA ALA A 195 8.05 9.47 3.92
C ALA A 195 9.12 10.55 3.75
N ARG A 196 9.89 10.84 4.81
CA ARG A 196 10.96 11.85 4.80
C ARG A 196 12.13 11.46 3.90
N ARG A 197 12.61 10.21 3.98
CA ARG A 197 13.73 9.76 3.14
C ARG A 197 13.38 9.71 1.65
N MET A 198 12.10 9.58 1.30
CA MET A 198 11.62 9.70 -0.08
C MET A 198 11.55 11.14 -0.59
N GLY A 199 11.56 12.14 0.30
CA GLY A 199 11.13 13.50 -0.05
C GLY A 199 9.67 13.57 -0.44
N ALA A 200 8.82 12.70 0.11
CA ALA A 200 7.41 12.63 -0.25
C ALA A 200 6.63 13.85 0.26
N LYS A 201 5.52 14.17 -0.41
CA LYS A 201 4.49 15.07 0.13
C LYS A 201 3.71 14.31 1.20
N ILE A 202 3.86 14.76 2.46
CA ILE A 202 3.36 14.03 3.63
C ILE A 202 2.01 14.58 4.05
N HIS A 203 1.00 13.71 4.10
CA HIS A 203 -0.27 13.95 4.75
C HIS A 203 -0.32 13.07 6.00
N SER A 204 -0.51 13.66 7.17
CA SER A 204 -0.65 12.91 8.43
C SER A 204 -2.07 13.07 8.97
N SER A 205 -2.66 11.99 9.47
CA SER A 205 -4.04 12.01 9.97
C SER A 205 -4.24 10.95 11.06
N ARG A 206 -5.14 11.24 11.98
CA ARG A 206 -5.52 10.37 13.10
C ARG A 206 -6.44 9.21 12.65
N VAL A 207 -5.88 8.31 11.85
CA VAL A 207 -6.55 7.13 11.29
C VAL A 207 -5.79 5.86 11.68
N ASP A 208 -6.47 4.71 11.60
CA ASP A 208 -5.85 3.42 11.84
C ASP A 208 -5.01 2.95 10.64
N HIS A 209 -4.48 1.73 10.70
CA HIS A 209 -3.66 1.16 9.62
C HIS A 209 -4.43 0.97 8.32
N SER A 210 -5.77 1.04 8.34
CA SER A 210 -6.63 0.68 7.22
C SER A 210 -7.54 1.85 6.77
N PRO A 211 -6.97 3.04 6.48
CA PRO A 211 -7.78 4.22 6.11
C PRO A 211 -8.57 4.02 4.83
N MET A 212 -8.28 2.96 4.06
CA MET A 212 -9.09 2.52 2.93
C MET A 212 -10.56 2.28 3.30
N TYR A 213 -10.81 1.78 4.52
CA TYR A 213 -12.14 1.45 5.02
C TYR A 213 -12.69 2.48 5.99
N THR A 214 -11.82 3.11 6.78
CA THR A 214 -12.21 3.94 7.93
C THR A 214 -12.13 5.44 7.62
N ALA A 215 -11.41 5.83 6.56
CA ALA A 215 -11.20 7.21 6.16
C ALA A 215 -10.96 7.34 4.65
N THR A 216 -11.81 6.67 3.86
CA THR A 216 -11.66 6.48 2.41
C THR A 216 -11.40 7.79 1.65
N ASP A 217 -12.05 8.88 2.05
CA ASP A 217 -11.89 10.20 1.42
C ASP A 217 -10.45 10.72 1.48
N LEU A 218 -9.72 10.46 2.57
CA LEU A 218 -8.32 10.89 2.69
C LEU A 218 -7.45 10.16 1.66
N VAL A 219 -7.70 8.88 1.44
CA VAL A 219 -6.95 8.09 0.47
C VAL A 219 -7.26 8.52 -0.96
N VAL A 220 -8.54 8.67 -1.28
CA VAL A 220 -8.98 9.17 -2.59
C VAL A 220 -8.35 10.54 -2.87
N ASN A 221 -8.37 11.45 -1.90
CA ASN A 221 -7.80 12.78 -2.05
C ASN A 221 -6.29 12.75 -2.29
N ALA A 222 -5.53 11.94 -1.55
CA ALA A 222 -4.09 11.78 -1.76
C ALA A 222 -3.77 11.25 -3.17
N ILE A 223 -4.53 10.25 -3.65
CA ILE A 223 -4.36 9.70 -5.00
C ILE A 223 -4.70 10.75 -6.07
N LEU A 224 -5.81 11.46 -5.92
CA LEU A 224 -6.23 12.49 -6.87
C LEU A 224 -5.27 13.68 -6.88
N GLU A 225 -4.67 14.02 -5.74
CA GLU A 225 -3.64 15.05 -5.64
C GLU A 225 -2.38 14.65 -6.40
N ALA A 226 -1.86 13.44 -6.16
CA ALA A 226 -0.75 12.89 -6.91
C ALA A 226 -1.03 12.91 -8.42
N ALA A 227 -2.22 12.47 -8.84
CA ALA A 227 -2.62 12.47 -10.23
C ALA A 227 -2.63 13.89 -10.85
N ARG A 228 -3.17 14.89 -10.13
CA ARG A 228 -3.21 16.29 -10.62
C ARG A 228 -1.84 16.91 -10.77
N GLU A 229 -0.90 16.55 -9.90
CA GLU A 229 0.44 17.17 -9.85
C GLU A 229 1.49 16.44 -10.70
N SER A 230 1.26 15.17 -11.05
CA SER A 230 2.28 14.34 -11.72
C SER A 230 1.90 13.84 -13.12
N LEU A 231 0.62 13.74 -13.45
CA LEU A 231 0.22 13.34 -14.79
C LEU A 231 0.46 14.51 -15.77
N PRO A 232 0.87 14.21 -17.01
CA PRO A 232 0.99 15.25 -18.04
C PRO A 232 -0.34 15.96 -18.25
N ARG A 233 -0.31 17.17 -18.80
CA ARG A 233 -1.52 17.88 -19.23
C ARG A 233 -1.81 17.58 -20.69
#